data_AF-A0A7C1YNR7-F1
#
_entry.id   AF-A0A7C1YNR7-F1
#
_cell.length_a   1.000
_cell.length_b   1.000
_cell.length_c   1.000
_cell.angle_alpha   90.00
_cell.angle_beta   90.00
_cell.angle_gamma   90.00
#
_symmetry.space_group_name_H-M   'P 1'
#
loop_
_entity.id
_entity.type
_entity.pdbx_description
1 polymer ?
#
loop_
_entity_poly.entity_id
_entity_poly.type
_entity_poly.pdbx_seq_one_letter_code
_entity_poly.pdbx_strand_id
1 'polypeptide(L)' 'DYAISQGLRKGEAGAQGEHKLARGYLPNTTYSAHWIANPAFRTAIADYLIHEREAVLQDKEFLQSLAPFKKQ' A
#
# COMPACT_ATOMS: atom_id res chain seq x y z
N ASP A 1 9.92 -19.99 2.82
CA ASP A 1 10.39 -21.23 2.15
C ASP A 1 9.61 -21.57 0.89
N TYR A 2 8.28 -21.70 0.93
CA TYR A 2 7.48 -22.06 -0.27
C TYR A 2 7.74 -21.15 -1.49
N ALA A 3 7.57 -19.83 -1.37
CA ALA A 3 7.76 -18.91 -2.48
C ALA A 3 9.18 -18.94 -3.07
N ILE A 4 10.21 -19.11 -2.22
CA ILE A 4 11.61 -19.21 -2.65
C ILE A 4 11.83 -20.53 -3.41
N SER A 5 11.32 -21.65 -2.89
CA SER A 5 11.42 -22.96 -3.54
C SER A 5 10.71 -23.01 -4.89
N GLN A 6 9.68 -22.19 -5.08
CA GLN A 6 8.91 -22.08 -6.33
C GLN A 6 9.45 -20.99 -7.27
N GLY A 7 10.56 -20.33 -6.93
CA GLY A 7 11.13 -19.25 -7.75
C GLY A 7 10.24 -18.02 -7.89
N LEU A 8 9.28 -17.83 -6.96
CA LEU A 8 8.38 -16.68 -6.99
C LEU A 8 9.15 -15.41 -6.60
N ARG A 9 9.17 -14.46 -7.52
CA ARG A 9 9.89 -13.18 -7.35
C ARG A 9 9.16 -12.17 -6.45
N LYS A 10 7.88 -12.39 -6.18
CA LYS A 10 7.02 -11.49 -5.40
C LYS A 10 6.11 -12.30 -4.49
N GLY A 11 5.94 -11.84 -3.26
CA GLY A 11 4.98 -12.37 -2.31
C GLY A 11 4.27 -11.22 -1.59
N GLU A 12 2.96 -11.32 -1.46
CA GLU A 12 2.14 -10.31 -0.78
C GLU A 12 1.71 -10.84 0.59
N ALA A 13 1.91 -10.05 1.64
CA ALA A 13 1.64 -10.48 3.02
C ALA A 13 0.14 -10.37 3.43
N GLY A 14 -0.80 -10.40 2.48
CA GLY A 14 -2.23 -10.16 2.74
C GLY A 14 -2.52 -8.71 3.11
N ALA A 15 -3.61 -8.41 3.83
CA ALA A 15 -4.05 -7.03 4.17
C ALA A 15 -3.72 -6.58 5.61
N GLN A 16 -3.01 -7.39 6.40
CA GLN A 16 -2.77 -7.11 7.84
C GLN A 16 -1.74 -5.98 8.06
N GLY A 17 -1.95 -5.10 9.04
CA GLY A 17 -1.30 -3.78 9.19
C GLY A 17 0.23 -3.72 9.45
N GLU A 18 0.64 -2.71 10.23
CA GLU A 18 2.03 -2.23 10.42
C GLU A 18 3.06 -3.31 10.82
N HIS A 19 2.62 -4.42 11.42
CA HIS A 19 3.48 -5.56 11.77
C HIS A 19 4.21 -6.20 10.58
N LYS A 20 3.81 -5.88 9.34
CA LYS A 20 4.49 -6.30 8.11
C LYS A 20 5.87 -5.67 7.93
N LEU A 21 6.08 -4.44 8.41
CA LEU A 21 7.38 -3.76 8.32
C LEU A 21 8.47 -4.53 9.06
N ALA A 22 8.17 -4.97 10.28
CA ALA A 22 9.09 -5.78 11.08
C ALA A 22 9.46 -7.12 10.40
N ARG A 23 8.62 -7.62 9.49
CA ARG A 23 8.87 -8.84 8.69
C ARG A 23 9.54 -8.56 7.34
N GLY A 24 9.98 -7.33 7.10
CA GLY A 24 10.69 -6.93 5.87
C GLY A 24 9.80 -6.60 4.68
N TYR A 25 8.47 -6.50 4.85
CA TYR A 25 7.58 -6.01 3.80
C TYR A 25 7.56 -4.49 3.81
N LEU A 26 8.07 -3.89 2.74
CA LEU A 26 8.08 -2.45 2.57
C LEU A 26 6.74 -1.93 2.01
N PRO A 27 6.31 -0.72 2.40
CA PRO A 27 5.09 -0.13 1.86
C PRO A 27 5.26 0.14 0.37
N ASN A 28 4.27 -0.28 -0.41
CA ASN A 28 4.21 -0.02 -1.84
C ASN A 28 2.83 0.48 -2.22
N THR A 29 2.78 1.46 -3.13
CA THR A 29 1.52 2.03 -3.60
C THR A 29 0.78 0.98 -4.43
N THR A 30 -0.48 0.75 -4.09
CA THR A 30 -1.36 -0.20 -4.78
C THR A 30 -2.56 0.57 -5.31
N TYR A 31 -3.03 0.19 -6.49
CA TYR A 31 -4.16 0.85 -7.16
C TYR A 31 -5.31 -0.13 -7.29
N SER A 32 -6.52 0.36 -7.08
CA SER A 32 -7.76 -0.37 -7.32
C SER A 32 -8.65 0.41 -8.29
N ALA A 33 -9.53 -0.30 -8.98
CA ALA A 33 -10.52 0.29 -9.85
C ALA A 33 -11.92 -0.05 -9.32
N HIS A 34 -12.76 0.97 -9.17
CA HIS A 34 -14.12 0.83 -8.65
C HIS A 34 -15.11 1.49 -9.59
N TRP A 35 -16.15 0.76 -9.96
CA TRP A 35 -17.28 1.34 -10.66
C TRP A 35 -18.28 1.94 -9.67
N ILE A 36 -18.55 3.23 -9.82
CA ILE A 36 -19.51 3.96 -8.99
C ILE A 36 -20.61 4.46 -9.91
N ALA A 37 -21.82 3.91 -9.74
CA ALA A 37 -22.96 4.18 -10.59
C ALA A 37 -23.59 5.56 -10.31
N ASN A 38 -23.66 5.98 -9.05
CA ASN A 38 -24.25 7.27 -8.66
C ASN A 38 -23.25 8.42 -8.96
N PRO A 39 -23.60 9.39 -9.82
CA PRO A 39 -22.69 10.48 -10.18
C PRO A 39 -22.32 11.39 -9.00
N ALA A 40 -23.29 11.73 -8.14
CA ALA A 40 -23.03 12.60 -6.99
C ALA A 40 -22.06 11.93 -6.00
N PHE A 41 -22.24 10.62 -5.78
CA PHE A 41 -21.34 9.86 -4.91
C PHE A 41 -19.94 9.70 -5.52
N ARG A 42 -19.85 9.52 -6.84
CA ARG A 42 -18.57 9.51 -7.56
C ARG A 42 -17.81 10.83 -7.37
N THR A 43 -18.49 11.97 -7.46
CA THR A 43 -17.86 13.29 -7.23
C THR A 43 -17.36 13.41 -5.80
N ALA A 44 -18.20 13.09 -4.81
CA ALA A 44 -17.79 13.14 -3.40
C ALA A 44 -16.55 12.27 -3.10
N ILE A 45 -16.49 11.06 -3.68
CA ILE A 45 -15.30 10.20 -3.58
C ILE A 45 -14.10 10.85 -4.28
N ALA A 46 -14.27 11.39 -5.49
CA ALA A 46 -13.18 12.01 -6.23
C ALA A 46 -12.56 13.19 -5.47
N ASP A 47 -13.38 14.02 -4.82
CA ASP A 47 -12.93 15.16 -4.02
C ASP A 47 -12.16 14.68 -2.78
N TYR A 48 -12.68 13.67 -2.07
CA TYR A 48 -11.99 13.08 -0.92
C TYR A 48 -10.62 12.48 -1.30
N LEU A 49 -10.56 11.79 -2.45
CA LEU A 49 -9.34 11.15 -2.96
C LEU A 49 -8.20 12.15 -3.27
N ILE A 50 -8.48 13.46 -3.36
CA ILE A 50 -7.41 14.47 -3.48
C ILE A 50 -6.58 14.49 -2.21
N HIS A 51 -7.25 14.58 -1.06
CA HIS A 51 -6.60 14.64 0.25
C HIS A 51 -6.07 13.28 0.71
N GLU A 52 -6.85 12.21 0.48
CA GLU A 52 -6.43 10.86 0.87
C GLU A 52 -5.10 10.46 0.20
N ARG A 53 -4.91 10.81 -1.08
CA ARG A 53 -3.65 10.51 -1.79
C ARG A 53 -2.45 11.17 -1.15
N GLU A 54 -2.58 12.42 -0.69
CA GLU A 54 -1.50 13.12 0.00
C GLU A 54 -1.17 12.44 1.33
N ALA A 55 -2.19 12.13 2.14
CA ALA A 55 -2.01 11.44 3.41
C ALA A 55 -1.35 10.06 3.23
N VAL A 56 -1.80 9.27 2.25
CA VAL A 56 -1.22 7.95 1.95
C VAL A 56 0.24 8.06 1.51
N LEU A 57 0.62 9.12 0.78
CA LEU A 57 2.01 9.35 0.41
C LEU A 57 2.87 9.70 1.63
N GLN A 58 2.38 10.57 2.52
CA GLN A 58 3.06 10.91 3.77
C GLN A 58 3.24 9.68 4.67
N ASP A 59 2.19 8.87 4.81
CA ASP A 59 2.25 7.61 5.57
C ASP A 59 3.27 6.65 4.96
N LYS A 60 3.30 6.53 3.63
CA LYS A 60 4.29 5.70 2.94
C LYS A 60 5.72 6.16 3.24
N GLU A 61 6.00 7.46 3.17
CA GLU A 61 7.32 8.03 3.46
C GLU A 61 7.71 7.80 4.93
N PHE A 62 6.78 8.02 5.85
CA PHE A 62 6.97 7.75 7.27
C PHE A 62 7.30 6.28 7.52
N LEU A 63 6.49 5.35 6.99
CA LEU A 63 6.73 3.91 7.13
C LEU A 63 8.04 3.46 6.46
N GLN A 64 8.44 4.09 5.35
CA GLN A 64 9.75 3.85 4.73
C GLN A 64 10.91 4.30 5.61
N SER A 65 10.75 5.40 6.36
CA SER A 65 11.77 5.86 7.32
C SER A 65 11.96 4.87 8.48
N LEU A 66 10.92 4.09 8.80
CA LEU A 66 10.95 3.04 9.83
C LEU A 66 11.43 1.68 9.29
N ALA A 67 11.83 1.59 8.02
CA ALA A 67 12.25 0.33 7.42
C ALA A 67 13.45 -0.27 8.21
N PRO A 68 13.36 -1.54 8.65
CA PRO A 68 14.40 -2.14 9.49
C PRO A 68 15.75 -2.36 8.77
N PHE A 69 15.79 -2.19 7.45
CA PHE A 69 16.99 -2.37 6.64
C PHE A 69 17.28 -1.10 5.84
N LYS A 70 18.47 -0.53 6.04
CA LYS A 70 18.99 0.54 5.19
C LYS A 70 19.23 -0.01 3.79
N LYS A 71 18.75 0.69 2.75
CA LYS A 71 19.21 0.47 1.38
C LYS A 71 20.73 0.72 1.35
N GLN A 72 21.50 -0.31 1.03
CA GLN A 72 22.89 -0.16 0.57
C GLN A 72 22.91 0.54 -0.78
#